data_AF-A0A399YWG5-F1
#
_entry.id   AF-A0A399YWG5-F1
#
_cell.length_a   1.000
_cell.length_b   1.000
_cell.length_c   1.000
_cell.angle_alpha   90.00
_cell.angle_beta   90.00
_cell.angle_gamma   90.00
#
_symmetry.space_group_name_H-M   'P 1'
#
loop_
_entity.id
_entity.type
_entity.pdbx_description
1 polymer ?
#
loop_
_entity_poly.entity_id
_entity_poly.type
_entity_poly.pdbx_seq_one_letter_code
_entity_poly.pdbx_strand_id
1 'polypeptide(L)'
;MRIIFLVLALSIALTNFSSAFAAPRAQTRSDAFEPVSCSTFQINDERFECGYVRVPEFHNQPGGAQIKLAVAILPRAGDASQAAGAANAFVVAQGGPGGSALDTF
;
A
#
# COMPACT_ATOMS: atom_id res chain seq x y z
N MET A 1 5.06 40.11 -42.43
CA MET A 1 6.05 39.65 -41.41
C MET A 1 5.56 39.77 -39.96
N ARG A 2 4.86 40.83 -39.52
CA ARG A 2 4.38 40.98 -38.11
C ARG A 2 3.40 39.89 -37.62
N ILE A 3 2.50 39.41 -38.48
CA ILE A 3 1.49 38.38 -38.12
C ILE A 3 2.12 37.01 -37.91
N ILE A 4 3.18 36.68 -38.65
CA ILE A 4 3.89 35.39 -38.53
C ILE A 4 4.58 35.27 -37.16
N PHE A 5 5.15 36.37 -36.64
CA PHE A 5 5.76 36.39 -35.31
C PHE A 5 4.75 36.20 -34.17
N LEU A 6 3.52 36.72 -34.31
CA LEU A 6 2.47 36.57 -33.29
C LEU A 6 1.93 35.14 -33.24
N VAL A 7 1.75 34.48 -34.39
CA VAL A 7 1.31 33.07 -34.45
C VAL A 7 2.38 32.15 -33.87
N LEU A 8 3.67 32.40 -34.17
CA LEU A 8 4.77 31.60 -33.63
C LEU A 8 4.88 31.71 -32.10
N ALA A 9 4.69 32.90 -31.54
CA ALA A 9 4.72 33.13 -30.10
C ALA A 9 3.57 32.43 -29.36
N LEU A 10 2.37 32.40 -29.96
CA LEU A 10 1.21 31.73 -29.37
C LEU A 10 1.38 30.20 -29.35
N SER A 11 1.97 29.61 -30.39
CA SER A 11 2.26 28.17 -30.46
C SER A 11 3.25 27.70 -29.39
N ILE A 12 4.22 28.55 -29.01
CA ILE A 12 5.19 28.24 -27.95
C ILE A 12 4.53 28.26 -26.57
N ALA A 13 3.57 29.17 -26.35
CA ALA A 13 2.87 29.27 -25.06
C ALA A 13 1.98 28.04 -24.74
N LEU A 14 1.45 27.36 -25.75
CA LEU A 14 0.54 26.22 -25.60
C LEU A 14 1.23 24.87 -25.32
N THR A 15 2.56 24.77 -25.42
CA THR A 15 3.28 23.49 -25.27
C THR A 15 3.77 23.20 -23.84
N ASN A 16 3.61 24.13 -22.90
CA ASN A 16 4.16 24.02 -21.55
C ASN A 16 3.23 23.39 -20.49
N PHE A 17 2.01 22.95 -20.85
CA PHE A 17 1.13 22.23 -19.93
C PHE A 17 1.42 20.71 -19.94
N SER A 18 2.67 20.32 -19.70
CA SER A 18 2.98 18.93 -19.36
C SER A 18 2.65 18.68 -17.90
N SER A 19 1.41 18.26 -17.63
CA SER A 19 1.04 17.74 -16.31
C SER A 19 1.82 16.45 -16.08
N ALA A 20 2.87 16.51 -15.27
CA ALA A 20 3.57 15.33 -14.80
C ALA A 20 2.62 14.55 -13.87
N PHE A 21 1.99 13.50 -14.38
CA PHE A 21 1.32 12.52 -13.53
C PHE A 21 2.40 11.81 -12.71
N ALA A 22 2.47 12.16 -11.42
CA ALA A 22 3.36 11.47 -10.51
C ALA A 22 2.96 10.00 -10.44
N ALA A 23 3.89 9.11 -10.78
CA ALA A 23 3.69 7.68 -10.60
C ALA A 23 3.39 7.41 -9.11
N PRO A 24 2.43 6.51 -8.80
CA PRO A 24 2.17 6.07 -7.44
C PRO A 24 3.47 5.52 -6.86
N ARG A 25 3.89 6.05 -5.70
CA ARG A 25 5.03 5.47 -5.00
C ARG A 25 4.65 4.09 -4.51
N ALA A 26 5.45 3.08 -4.84
CA ALA A 26 5.41 1.81 -4.15
C ALA A 26 5.58 2.08 -2.65
N GLN A 27 4.59 1.68 -1.85
CA GLN A 27 4.63 1.90 -0.41
C GLN A 27 5.54 0.85 0.21
N THR A 28 6.74 1.28 0.61
CA THR A 28 7.67 0.43 1.37
C THR A 28 7.02 0.04 2.69
N ARG A 29 7.04 -1.25 3.04
CA ARG A 29 6.58 -1.69 4.38
C ARG A 29 7.45 -1.02 5.45
N SER A 30 6.83 -0.59 6.53
CA SER A 30 7.56 -0.07 7.68
C SER A 30 8.26 -1.19 8.43
N ASP A 31 9.23 -0.82 9.27
CA ASP A 31 9.96 -1.77 10.14
C ASP A 31 9.05 -2.45 11.18
N ALA A 32 7.81 -1.98 11.36
CA ALA A 32 6.83 -2.59 12.24
C ALA A 32 6.34 -3.95 11.73
N PHE A 33 6.45 -4.22 10.43
CA PHE A 33 6.09 -5.50 9.83
C PHE A 33 7.25 -6.50 9.89
N GLU A 34 7.00 -7.65 10.48
CA GLU A 34 7.95 -8.75 10.64
C GLU A 34 7.48 -9.95 9.80
N PRO A 35 8.12 -10.26 8.65
CA PRO A 35 7.71 -11.35 7.78
C PRO A 35 7.90 -12.71 8.46
N VAL A 36 6.94 -13.61 8.26
CA VAL A 36 7.03 -15.03 8.65
C VAL A 36 6.48 -15.93 7.55
N SER A 37 6.75 -17.23 7.63
CA SER A 37 6.11 -18.19 6.73
C SER A 37 4.59 -18.27 7.00
N CYS A 38 3.78 -18.31 5.94
CA CYS A 38 2.32 -18.44 6.07
C CYS A 38 1.86 -19.73 6.76
N SER A 39 2.67 -20.78 6.76
CA SER A 39 2.40 -22.01 7.53
C SER A 39 2.36 -21.76 9.05
N THR A 40 2.97 -20.67 9.54
CA THR A 40 2.85 -20.21 10.94
C THR A 40 1.40 -19.94 11.32
N PHE A 41 0.58 -19.53 10.34
CA PHE A 41 -0.85 -19.23 10.51
C PHE A 41 -1.74 -20.33 9.89
N GLN A 42 -1.17 -21.48 9.54
CA GLN A 42 -1.87 -22.60 8.88
C GLN A 42 -2.47 -22.23 7.51
N ILE A 43 -2.00 -21.13 6.90
CA ILE A 43 -2.40 -20.71 5.55
C ILE A 43 -1.49 -21.43 4.54
N ASN A 44 -2.09 -22.23 3.65
CA ASN A 44 -1.39 -23.03 2.65
C ASN A 44 -1.43 -22.43 1.23
N ASP A 45 -1.84 -21.17 1.09
CA ASP A 45 -1.90 -20.45 -0.17
C ASP A 45 -0.67 -19.53 -0.32
N GLU A 46 0.19 -19.86 -1.29
CA GLU A 46 1.45 -19.16 -1.57
C GLU A 46 1.26 -17.72 -2.09
N ARG A 47 0.03 -17.34 -2.45
CA ARG A 47 -0.27 -15.96 -2.87
C ARG A 47 -0.23 -14.99 -1.69
N PHE A 48 -0.30 -15.47 -0.46
CA PHE A 48 -0.28 -14.60 0.72
C PHE A 48 1.14 -14.23 1.14
N GLU A 49 1.27 -13.01 1.66
CA GLU A 49 2.41 -12.53 2.40
C GLU A 49 2.02 -12.46 3.88
N CYS A 50 2.67 -13.27 4.72
CA CYS A 50 2.32 -13.38 6.14
C CYS A 50 3.36 -12.70 7.03
N GLY A 51 2.90 -12.16 8.14
CA GLY A 51 3.76 -11.47 9.09
C GLY A 51 3.06 -11.11 10.38
N TYR A 52 3.85 -10.53 11.29
CA TYR A 52 3.34 -9.84 12.46
C TYR A 52 3.53 -8.34 12.29
N VAL A 53 2.54 -7.55 12.74
CA VAL A 53 2.71 -6.10 12.93
C VAL A 53 2.94 -5.84 14.42
N ARG A 54 4.06 -5.20 14.77
CA ARG A 54 4.34 -4.77 16.14
C ARG A 54 3.58 -3.48 16.44
N VAL A 55 2.83 -3.49 17.53
CA VAL A 55 2.09 -2.31 18.04
C VAL A 55 2.33 -2.18 19.55
N PRO A 56 2.27 -0.97 20.11
CA PRO A 56 2.37 -0.80 21.55
C PRO A 56 1.17 -1.44 22.24
N GLU A 57 1.42 -2.13 23.35
CA GLU A 57 0.35 -2.67 24.20
C GLU A 57 -0.58 -1.56 24.70
N PHE A 58 0.01 -0.40 25.04
CA PHE A 58 -0.70 0.80 25.44
C PHE A 58 -0.37 1.96 24.50
N HIS A 59 -1.38 2.47 23.79
CA HIS A 59 -1.21 3.58 22.83
C HIS A 59 -0.66 4.87 23.45
N ASN A 60 -0.91 5.11 24.74
CA ASN A 60 -0.36 6.26 25.47
C ASN A 60 1.10 6.05 25.96
N GLN A 61 1.66 4.85 25.77
CA GLN A 61 3.04 4.50 26.09
C GLN A 61 3.72 3.85 24.86
N PRO A 62 3.96 4.61 23.78
CA PRO A 62 4.42 4.05 22.51
C PRO A 62 5.80 3.36 22.58
N GLY A 63 6.66 3.75 23.52
CA GLY A 63 7.95 3.10 23.80
C GLY A 63 7.90 1.97 24.84
N GLY A 64 6.71 1.64 25.33
CA GLY A 64 6.48 0.56 26.28
C GLY A 64 6.50 -0.83 25.62
N ALA A 65 5.93 -1.81 26.33
CA ALA A 65 5.79 -3.17 25.82
C ALA A 65 5.03 -3.19 24.49
N GLN A 66 5.44 -4.09 23.61
CA GLN A 66 4.88 -4.26 22.27
C GLN A 66 4.21 -5.62 22.17
N ILE A 67 3.10 -5.68 21.43
CA ILE A 67 2.42 -6.93 21.06
C ILE A 67 2.53 -7.16 19.56
N LYS A 68 2.35 -8.42 19.14
CA LYS A 68 2.41 -8.84 17.73
C LYS A 68 1.01 -9.17 17.23
N LEU A 69 0.53 -8.45 16.23
CA LEU A 69 -0.73 -8.73 15.53
C LEU A 69 -0.44 -9.58 14.29
N ALA A 70 -1.02 -10.78 14.20
CA ALA A 70 -0.88 -11.63 13.01
C ALA A 70 -1.65 -11.03 11.83
N VAL A 71 -1.02 -10.96 10.67
CA VAL A 71 -1.63 -10.47 9.43
C VAL A 71 -1.26 -11.38 8.26
N ALA A 72 -2.21 -11.61 7.37
CA ALA A 72 -2.00 -12.21 6.06
C ALA A 72 -2.45 -11.21 5.01
N ILE A 73 -1.57 -10.90 4.06
CA ILE A 73 -1.81 -9.92 3.01
C ILE A 73 -1.92 -10.68 1.71
N LEU A 74 -3.06 -10.59 1.04
CA LEU A 74 -3.19 -11.03 -0.34
C LEU A 74 -2.84 -9.85 -1.25
N PRO A 75 -1.68 -9.84 -1.92
CA PRO A 75 -1.33 -8.77 -2.84
C PRO A 75 -2.31 -8.74 -4.01
N ARG A 76 -2.54 -7.54 -4.56
CA ARG A 76 -3.36 -7.39 -5.77
C ARG A 76 -2.80 -8.24 -6.91
N ALA A 77 -3.67 -8.97 -7.60
CA ALA A 77 -3.32 -9.60 -8.86
C ALA A 77 -3.16 -8.53 -9.97
N GLY A 78 -1.98 -8.46 -10.61
CA GLY A 78 -1.71 -7.54 -11.73
C GLY A 78 -0.27 -7.00 -11.74
N ASP A 79 0.06 -6.22 -12.79
CA ASP A 79 1.35 -5.57 -12.96
C ASP A 79 1.51 -4.35 -12.02
N ALA A 80 2.69 -4.21 -11.41
CA ALA A 80 3.00 -3.11 -10.49
C ALA A 80 2.88 -1.71 -11.15
N SER A 81 2.87 -1.63 -12.48
CA SER A 81 2.62 -0.41 -13.26
C SER A 81 1.20 0.14 -13.15
N GLN A 82 0.23 -0.65 -12.69
CA GLN A 82 -1.15 -0.20 -12.44
C GLN A 82 -1.43 0.14 -10.97
N ALA A 83 -0.37 0.37 -10.20
CA ALA A 83 -0.39 0.70 -8.77
C ALA A 83 -1.09 2.02 -8.40
N ALA A 84 -1.71 2.74 -9.36
CA ALA A 84 -2.48 3.95 -9.06
C ALA A 84 -3.70 3.67 -8.17
N GLY A 85 -4.11 2.40 -8.05
CA GLY A 85 -5.09 1.92 -7.08
C GLY A 85 -4.52 1.12 -5.89
N ALA A 86 -3.20 0.99 -5.74
CA ALA A 86 -2.57 0.22 -4.66
C ALA A 86 -2.64 0.90 -3.28
N ALA A 87 -3.22 2.11 -3.20
CA ALA A 87 -3.31 2.90 -1.98
C ALA A 87 -4.45 2.45 -1.02
N ASN A 88 -5.36 1.58 -1.47
CA ASN A 88 -6.56 1.22 -0.70
C ASN A 88 -6.56 -0.26 -0.36
N ALA A 89 -5.88 -0.63 0.75
CA ALA A 89 -6.00 -1.98 1.29
C ALA A 89 -7.45 -2.22 1.76
N PHE A 90 -8.04 -3.34 1.33
CA PHE A 90 -9.28 -3.82 1.92
C PHE A 90 -8.93 -4.64 3.16
N VAL A 91 -9.33 -4.14 4.33
CA VAL A 91 -9.04 -4.79 5.61
C VAL A 91 -10.24 -5.62 6.03
N VAL A 92 -10.04 -6.93 6.17
CA VAL A 92 -11.01 -7.86 6.75
C VAL A 92 -10.62 -8.10 8.20
N ALA A 93 -11.54 -7.86 9.11
CA ALA A 93 -11.43 -8.21 10.51
C ALA A 93 -12.68 -8.98 10.93
N GLN A 94 -12.51 -10.04 11.71
CA GLN A 94 -13.64 -10.76 12.26
C GLN A 94 -14.32 -9.88 13.31
N GLY A 95 -15.66 -9.86 13.30
CA GLY A 95 -16.44 -9.27 14.38
C GLY A 95 -16.41 -10.13 15.67
N GLY A 96 -16.88 -9.52 16.76
CA GLY A 96 -16.83 -10.13 18.09
C GLY A 96 -15.41 -10.25 18.66
N PRO A 97 -15.26 -10.54 19.95
CA PRO A 97 -13.95 -10.78 20.56
C PRO A 97 -13.50 -12.25 20.39
N GLY A 98 -12.19 -12.45 20.27
CA GLY A 98 -11.53 -13.74 20.49
C GLY A 98 -11.43 -14.70 19.29
N GLY A 99 -12.06 -14.39 18.15
CA GLY A 99 -11.88 -15.18 16.93
C GLY A 99 -10.82 -14.60 15.98
N SER A 100 -10.36 -15.42 15.05
CA SER A 100 -9.33 -15.10 14.06
C SER A 100 -9.94 -14.99 12.67
N ALA A 101 -9.76 -13.83 12.03
CA ALA A 101 -10.13 -13.66 10.62
C ALA A 101 -9.28 -14.53 9.68
N LEU A 102 -8.08 -14.95 10.11
CA LEU A 102 -7.18 -15.77 9.32
C LEU A 102 -7.72 -17.18 9.12
N ASP A 103 -8.56 -17.67 10.04
CA ASP A 103 -9.13 -19.03 9.99
C ASP A 103 -10.15 -19.20 8.84
N THR A 104 -10.48 -18.11 8.14
CA THR A 104 -11.36 -18.12 6.96
C THR A 104 -10.60 -18.41 5.66
N PHE A 105 -9.26 -18.38 5.68
CA PHE A 105 -8.40 -18.41 4.49
C PHE A 105 -7.44 -19.59 4.44
#